data_AF-A0A7C6AM42-F1
#
_entry.id   AF-A0A7C6AM42-F1
#
_cell.length_a   1.000
_cell.length_b   1.000
_cell.length_c   1.000
_cell.angle_alpha   90.00
_cell.angle_beta   90.00
_cell.angle_gamma   90.00
#
_symmetry.space_group_name_H-M   'P 1'
#
loop_
_entity.id
_entity.type
_entity.pdbx_description
1 polymer ?
#
loop_
_entity_poly.entity_id
_entity_poly.type
_entity_poly.pdbx_seq_one_letter_code
_entity_poly.pdbx_strand_id
1 'polypeptide(L)' 'MLLRMHVHKVGDRVMQLRNNYNKNKFNGDIGIIEQIKTEEKTLVITFNNALMVYAHNKLDEINIRDFHI' A
#
# COMPACT_ATOMS: atom_id res chain seq x y z
N MET A 1 -1.52 -12.20 20.00
CA MET A 1 -0.87 -11.88 18.72
C MET A 1 -0.51 -10.41 18.75
N LEU A 2 0.78 -10.07 18.85
CA LEU A 2 1.21 -8.66 18.90
C LEU A 2 0.93 -8.04 17.53
N LEU A 3 0.05 -7.03 17.48
CA LEU A 3 -0.08 -6.17 16.32
C LEU A 3 1.25 -5.39 16.24
N ARG A 4 2.19 -5.84 15.40
CA ARG A 4 3.36 -5.01 15.12
C ARG A 4 2.85 -3.78 14.38
N MET A 5 2.97 -2.62 15.03
CA MET A 5 2.83 -1.35 14.35
C MET A 5 3.96 -1.25 13.33
N HIS A 6 3.66 -1.56 12.08
CA HIS A 6 4.64 -1.46 11.01
C HIS A 6 4.55 -0.08 10.37
N VAL A 7 5.62 0.69 10.53
CA VAL A 7 5.79 1.98 9.87
C VAL A 7 6.09 1.70 8.40
N HIS A 8 5.27 2.27 7.51
CA HIS A 8 5.44 2.10 6.06
C HIS A 8 6.78 2.71 5.61
N LYS A 9 7.52 1.99 4.77
CA LYS A 9 8.79 2.42 4.20
C LYS A 9 8.80 2.23 2.69
N VAL A 10 9.60 3.04 1.99
CA VAL A 10 9.89 2.82 0.58
C VAL A 10 10.51 1.43 0.41
N GLY A 11 10.04 0.68 -0.58
CA GLY A 11 10.41 -0.71 -0.84
C GLY A 11 9.54 -1.75 -0.12
N ASP A 12 8.69 -1.35 0.83
CA ASP A 12 7.76 -2.31 1.44
C ASP A 12 6.78 -2.83 0.40
N ARG A 13 6.57 -4.15 0.42
CA ARG A 13 5.49 -4.79 -0.34
C ARG A 13 4.18 -4.60 0.40
N VAL A 14 3.14 -4.26 -0.34
CA VAL A 14 1.79 -4.12 0.19
C VAL A 14 0.82 -5.00 -0.59
N MET A 15 -0.29 -5.34 0.05
CA MET A 15 -1.42 -6.03 -0.56
C MET A 15 -2.67 -5.16 -0.49
N GLN A 16 -3.38 -5.04 -1.61
CA GLN A 16 -4.71 -4.43 -1.64
C GLN A 16 -5.69 -5.35 -0.89
N LEU A 17 -6.47 -4.80 0.05
CA LEU A 17 -7.40 -5.56 0.89
C LEU A 17 -8.84 -5.56 0.37
N ARG A 18 -9.18 -4.64 -0.53
CA ARG A 18 -10.55 -4.39 -1.01
C ARG A 18 -10.55 -4.02 -2.48
N ASN A 19 -11.58 -4.40 -3.23
CA ASN A 19 -11.70 -3.97 -4.61
C ASN A 19 -11.92 -2.46 -4.70
N ASN A 20 -11.14 -1.79 -5.53
CA ASN A 20 -11.28 -0.37 -5.87
C ASN A 20 -11.43 -0.25 -7.40
N TYR A 21 -12.67 -0.24 -7.86
CA TYR A 21 -13.00 -0.26 -9.29
C TYR A 21 -12.58 1.04 -10.01
N ASN A 22 -12.60 2.18 -9.34
CA ASN A 22 -12.11 3.45 -9.89
C ASN A 22 -10.62 3.39 -10.23
N LYS A 23 -9.87 2.61 -9.45
CA LYS A 23 -8.43 2.43 -9.58
C LYS A 23 -8.04 1.17 -10.37
N ASN A 24 -9.02 0.36 -10.79
CA ASN A 24 -8.82 -0.97 -11.35
C ASN A 24 -7.89 -1.84 -10.47
N LYS A 25 -8.19 -1.90 -9.16
CA LYS A 25 -7.47 -2.72 -8.18
C LYS A 25 -8.38 -3.73 -7.53
N PHE A 26 -7.87 -4.93 -7.34
CA PHE A 26 -8.58 -6.06 -6.78
C PHE A 26 -7.94 -6.49 -5.46
N ASN A 27 -8.74 -7.04 -4.56
CA ASN A 27 -8.23 -7.64 -3.33
C ASN A 27 -7.19 -8.73 -3.68
N GLY A 28 -6.02 -8.66 -3.03
CA GLY A 28 -4.89 -9.55 -3.31
C GLY A 28 -3.84 -8.97 -4.26
N ASP A 29 -4.11 -7.86 -4.95
CA ASP A 29 -3.10 -7.20 -5.78
C ASP A 29 -1.89 -6.80 -4.94
N ILE A 30 -0.69 -7.11 -5.42
CA ILE A 30 0.57 -6.79 -4.74
C ILE A 30 1.22 -5.56 -5.39
N GLY A 31 1.60 -4.62 -4.55
CA GLY A 31 2.33 -3.42 -4.94
C GLY A 31 3.57 -3.20 -4.10
N ILE A 32 4.38 -2.22 -4.51
CA ILE A 32 5.59 -1.77 -3.79
C ILE A 32 5.45 -0.28 -3.53
N ILE A 33 5.76 0.16 -2.32
CA ILE A 33 5.82 1.59 -1.99
C ILE A 33 7.03 2.21 -2.67
N GLU A 34 6.82 3.10 -3.64
CA GLU A 34 7.89 3.85 -4.32
C GLU A 34 8.26 5.12 -3.58
N GLN A 35 7.25 5.82 -3.05
CA GLN A 35 7.45 7.12 -2.41
C GLN A 35 6.49 7.33 -1.25
N ILE A 36 6.99 8.03 -0.23
CA ILE A 36 6.21 8.50 0.92
C ILE A 36 6.30 10.02 0.92
N LYS A 37 5.16 10.69 0.72
CA LYS A 37 5.08 12.15 0.74
C LYS A 37 4.42 12.60 2.03
N THR A 38 5.25 12.92 3.02
CA THR A 38 4.79 13.28 4.37
C THR A 38 3.99 14.58 4.40
N GLU A 39 4.41 15.59 3.63
CA GLU A 39 3.72 16.89 3.52
C GLU A 39 2.31 16.74 2.93
N GLU A 40 2.18 15.99 1.84
CA GLU A 40 0.90 15.70 1.19
C GLU A 40 0.07 14.63 1.93
N LYS A 41 0.67 13.93 2.90
CA LYS A 41 0.12 12.75 3.58
C LYS A 41 -0.34 11.69 2.57
N THR A 42 0.51 11.39 1.59
CA THR A 42 0.23 10.39 0.55
C THR A 42 1.34 9.35 0.42
N LEU A 43 0.95 8.19 -0.08
CA LEU A 43 1.79 7.06 -0.45
C LEU A 43 1.66 6.81 -1.96
N VAL A 44 2.80 6.67 -2.64
CA VAL A 44 2.85 6.30 -4.06
C VAL A 44 3.26 4.85 -4.14
N ILE A 45 2.42 4.04 -4.77
CA ILE A 45 2.57 2.59 -4.82
C ILE A 45 2.53 2.14 -6.27
N THR A 46 3.53 1.38 -6.70
CA THR A 46 3.54 0.74 -8.02
C THR A 46 2.84 -0.61 -7.94
N PHE A 47 1.81 -0.80 -8.77
CA PHE A 47 1.16 -2.09 -9.00
C PHE A 47 1.30 -2.45 -10.48
N ASN A 48 2.01 -3.53 -10.82
CA ASN A 48 2.23 -3.97 -12.21
C ASN A 48 2.64 -2.81 -13.13
N ASN A 49 3.64 -2.01 -12.72
CA ASN A 49 4.15 -0.82 -13.40
C ASN A 49 3.19 0.39 -13.49
N ALA A 50 2.03 0.34 -12.84
CA ALA A 50 1.13 1.49 -12.71
C ALA A 50 1.29 2.17 -11.35
N LEU A 51 1.58 3.47 -11.35
CA LEU A 51 1.69 4.29 -10.14
C LEU A 51 0.31 4.70 -9.62
N MET A 52 0.07 4.45 -8.33
CA MET A 52 -1.19 4.77 -7.66
C MET A 52 -0.91 5.59 -6.40
N VAL A 53 -1.66 6.68 -6.25
CA VAL A 53 -1.59 7.53 -5.06
C VAL A 53 -2.67 7.12 -4.05
N TYR A 54 -2.24 6.89 -2.82
CA TYR A 54 -3.11 6.62 -1.68
C TYR A 54 -2.95 7.75 -0.67
N ALA A 55 -4.05 8.43 -0.35
CA ALA A 55 -4.09 9.36 0.76
C ALA A 55 -4.03 8.61 2.08
N HIS A 56 -3.51 9.25 3.13
CA HIS A 56 -3.37 8.66 4.45
C HIS A 56 -4.68 8.08 5.03
N ASN A 57 -5.83 8.69 4.71
CA ASN A 57 -7.16 8.21 5.12
C ASN A 57 -7.69 7.01 4.29
N LYS A 58 -6.90 6.51 3.33
CA LYS A 58 -7.19 5.33 2.49
C LYS A 58 -6.20 4.19 2.71
N LEU A 59 -5.37 4.27 3.75
CA LEU A 59 -4.38 3.24 4.06
C LEU A 59 -5.00 1.98 4.67
N ASP A 60 -6.26 2.03 5.09
CA ASP A 60 -7.06 0.86 5.44
C ASP A 60 -7.40 -0.02 4.21
N GLU A 61 -7.22 0.49 2.99
CA GLU A 61 -7.37 -0.30 1.76
C GLU A 61 -6.15 -1.18 1.44
N ILE A 62 -5.02 -1.00 2.14
CA ILE A 62 -3.78 -1.72 1.90
C ILE A 62 -3.19 -2.26 3.23
N ASN A 63 -2.38 -3.31 3.15
CA ASN A 63 -1.59 -3.77 4.28
C ASN A 63 -0.18 -4.12 3.86
N ILE A 64 0.80 -3.94 4.74
CA ILE A 64 2.15 -4.46 4.52
C ILE A 64 2.08 -5.97 4.45
N ARG A 65 2.71 -6.50 3.40
CA ARG A 65 2.91 -7.92 3.23
C ARG A 65 4.31 -8.24 3.74
N ASP A 66 4.41 -8.42 5.05
CA ASP A 66 5.60 -9.01 5.67
C ASP A 66 5.67 -10.47 5.25
N PHE A 67 6.60 -10.78 4.35
CA PHE A 67 7.00 -12.16 4.11
C PHE A 67 7.92 -12.57 5.26
N HIS A 68 7.32 -12.94 6.39
CA HIS A 68 8.02 -13.73 7.38
C HIS A 68 8.03 -15.17 6.86
N ILE A 69 9.12 -15.53 6.19
CA ILE A 69 9.63 -16.91 6.11
C ILE A 69 10.85 -16.95 7.01
#